data_AF-A0A2Z5JD39-F1
#
_entry.id   AF-A0A2Z5JD39-F1
#
_cell.length_a   1.000
_cell.length_b   1.000
_cell.length_c   1.000
_cell.angle_alpha   90.00
_cell.angle_beta   90.00
_cell.angle_gamma   90.00
#
_symmetry.space_group_name_H-M   'P 1'
#
loop_
_entity.id
_entity.type
_entity.pdbx_description
1 polymer ?
#
loop_
_entity_poly.entity_id
_entity_poly.type
_entity_poly.pdbx_seq_one_letter_code
_entity_poly.pdbx_strand_id
1 'polypeptide(L)'
;MPGIDECLLEVMRLPGARGAAVVDWTSGLALGTIGESPNGDHEATAAETAEVARMAAEQPAFAPGATGPSTALPEKAVAGAPPPVEDVIVTTRAGYHILRFVETAFDSSVFVHLWLDRAEGNLALARIRLGETAERLVLA
;
A
#
# COMPACT_ATOMS: atom_id res chain seq x y z
N MET A 1 -17.99 4.46 -9.72
CA MET A 1 -16.57 4.10 -9.57
C MET A 1 -15.92 5.26 -8.86
N PRO A 2 -15.61 5.12 -7.56
CA PRO A 2 -15.09 6.21 -6.76
C PRO A 2 -13.67 6.56 -7.20
N GLY A 3 -13.37 7.85 -7.32
CA GLY A 3 -12.00 8.32 -7.58
C GLY A 3 -11.08 8.10 -6.36
N ILE A 4 -9.77 8.32 -6.55
CA ILE A 4 -8.77 8.25 -5.47
C ILE A 4 -9.19 9.10 -4.27
N ASP A 5 -9.66 10.33 -4.50
CA ASP A 5 -10.10 11.26 -3.45
C ASP A 5 -11.26 10.70 -2.61
N GLU A 6 -12.24 10.05 -3.25
CA GLU A 6 -13.39 9.47 -2.56
C GLU A 6 -12.98 8.29 -1.69
N CYS A 7 -12.07 7.45 -2.19
CA CYS A 7 -11.50 6.34 -1.42
C CYS A 7 -10.73 6.84 -0.19
N LEU A 8 -9.89 7.86 -0.37
CA LEU A 8 -9.12 8.47 0.72
C LEU A 8 -10.02 9.12 1.78
N LEU A 9 -11.09 9.80 1.36
CA LEU A 9 -12.10 10.36 2.28
C LEU A 9 -12.78 9.27 3.10
N GLU A 10 -13.04 8.10 2.53
CA GLU A 10 -13.62 6.98 3.28
C GLU A 10 -12.64 6.35 4.25
N VAL A 11 -11.37 6.17 3.85
CA VAL A 11 -10.31 5.69 4.74
C VAL A 11 -10.16 6.60 5.96
N MET A 12 -10.25 7.92 5.78
CA MET A 12 -10.19 8.89 6.89
C MET A 12 -11.37 8.82 7.86
N ARG A 13 -12.45 8.07 7.55
CA ARG A 13 -13.55 7.82 8.50
C ARG A 13 -13.22 6.72 9.51
N LEU A 14 -12.11 6.01 9.34
CA LEU A 14 -11.65 5.03 10.31
C LEU A 14 -11.30 5.73 11.63
N PRO A 15 -11.73 5.18 12.78
CA PRO A 15 -11.31 5.69 14.08
C PRO A 15 -9.79 5.74 14.18
N GLY A 16 -9.24 6.86 14.63
CA GLY A 16 -7.79 7.07 14.76
C GLY A 16 -7.04 7.25 13.44
N ALA A 17 -7.70 7.39 12.28
CA ALA A 17 -6.99 7.70 11.03
C ALA A 17 -6.39 9.11 11.10
N ARG A 18 -5.06 9.19 10.94
CA ARG A 18 -4.31 10.46 10.98
C ARG A 18 -4.04 11.00 9.58
N GLY A 19 -3.70 10.12 8.66
CA GLY A 19 -3.48 10.45 7.26
C GLY A 19 -3.41 9.20 6.40
N ALA A 20 -3.65 9.39 5.11
CA ALA A 20 -3.62 8.32 4.13
C ALA A 20 -3.08 8.81 2.79
N ALA A 21 -2.55 7.89 2.00
CA ALA A 21 -2.08 8.17 0.65
C ALA A 21 -2.28 6.98 -0.27
N VAL A 22 -2.41 7.24 -1.56
CA VAL A 22 -2.28 6.24 -2.62
C VAL A 22 -0.93 6.50 -3.29
N VAL A 23 -0.08 5.48 -3.35
CA VAL A 23 1.33 5.63 -3.74
C VAL A 23 1.71 4.56 -4.74
N ASP A 24 2.43 4.94 -5.79
CA ASP A 24 3.12 3.99 -6.68
C ASP A 24 4.43 3.54 -6.02
N TRP A 25 4.53 2.26 -5.66
CA TRP A 25 5.71 1.72 -4.97
C TRP A 25 6.93 1.49 -5.89
N THR A 26 6.76 1.55 -7.22
CA THR A 26 7.89 1.50 -8.15
C THR A 26 8.54 2.86 -8.32
N SER A 27 7.76 3.95 -8.43
CA SER A 27 8.29 5.31 -8.63
C SER A 27 8.46 6.13 -7.34
N GLY A 28 7.73 5.78 -6.27
CA GLY A 28 7.65 6.57 -5.03
C GLY A 28 6.69 7.77 -5.12
N LEU A 29 5.94 7.91 -6.22
CA LEU A 29 5.05 9.03 -6.45
C LEU A 29 3.76 8.89 -5.64
N ALA A 30 3.37 9.95 -4.92
CA ALA A 30 2.05 10.08 -4.34
C ALA A 30 1.01 10.39 -5.43
N LEU A 31 0.05 9.49 -5.63
CA LEU A 31 -1.08 9.68 -6.57
C LEU A 31 -2.23 10.46 -5.93
N GLY A 32 -2.33 10.43 -4.60
CA GLY A 32 -3.28 11.21 -3.81
C GLY A 32 -2.95 11.09 -2.33
N THR A 33 -3.22 12.15 -1.57
CA THR A 33 -2.88 12.26 -0.14
C THR A 33 -3.99 12.98 0.62
N ILE A 34 -4.19 12.64 1.89
CA ILE A 34 -5.16 13.29 2.78
C ILE A 34 -4.70 13.21 4.24
N GLY A 35 -5.11 14.18 5.05
CA GLY A 35 -4.79 14.23 6.48
C GLY A 35 -3.36 14.68 6.75
N GLU A 36 -2.79 14.17 7.83
CA GLU A 36 -1.41 14.49 8.26
C GLU A 36 -0.37 13.55 7.63
N SER A 37 0.86 14.04 7.48
CA SER A 37 2.02 13.20 7.15
C SER A 37 2.84 12.89 8.42
N PRO A 38 3.32 11.65 8.62
CA PRO A 38 4.15 11.27 9.77
C PRO A 38 5.41 12.13 9.96
N ASN A 39 6.01 12.59 8.87
CA ASN A 39 7.22 13.43 8.87
C ASN A 39 6.93 14.89 8.44
N GLY A 40 5.65 15.26 8.28
CA GLY A 40 5.22 16.60 7.86
C GLY A 40 5.33 16.86 6.36
N ASP A 41 5.79 15.89 5.56
CA ASP A 41 5.90 15.98 4.11
C ASP A 41 5.30 14.72 3.46
N HIS A 42 4.26 14.89 2.65
CA HIS A 42 3.58 13.74 2.06
C HIS A 42 4.41 13.07 0.96
N GLU A 43 5.18 13.83 0.18
CA GLU A 43 5.99 13.28 -0.90
C GLU A 43 7.16 12.49 -0.32
N ALA A 44 7.81 13.02 0.73
CA ALA A 44 8.86 12.29 1.43
C ALA A 44 8.32 10.99 2.05
N THR A 45 7.16 11.04 2.72
CA THR A 45 6.53 9.84 3.28
C THR A 45 6.17 8.82 2.19
N ALA A 46 5.66 9.26 1.05
CA ALA A 46 5.32 8.37 -0.07
C ALA A 46 6.58 7.66 -0.60
N ALA A 47 7.67 8.39 -0.84
CA ALA A 47 8.92 7.82 -1.29
C ALA A 47 9.51 6.81 -0.27
N GLU A 48 9.51 7.15 1.02
CA GLU A 48 10.03 6.27 2.07
C GLU A 48 9.20 4.99 2.22
N THR A 49 7.86 5.11 2.21
CA THR A 49 6.96 3.95 2.34
C THR A 49 6.96 3.08 1.09
N ALA A 50 7.19 3.65 -0.10
CA ALA A 50 7.37 2.92 -1.35
C ALA A 50 8.58 1.98 -1.31
N GLU A 51 9.71 2.40 -0.72
CA GLU A 51 10.88 1.52 -0.56
C GLU A 51 10.57 0.31 0.33
N VAL A 52 9.82 0.51 1.42
CA VAL A 52 9.36 -0.58 2.30
C VAL A 52 8.42 -1.52 1.55
N ALA A 53 7.47 -0.99 0.80
CA ALA A 53 6.54 -1.76 -0.01
C ALA A 53 7.29 -2.59 -1.07
N ARG A 54 8.23 -2.00 -1.81
CA ARG A 54 9.05 -2.68 -2.81
C ARG A 54 9.86 -3.82 -2.19
N MET A 55 10.54 -3.55 -1.07
CA MET A 55 11.29 -4.58 -0.33
C MET A 55 10.39 -5.74 0.10
N ALA A 56 9.18 -5.48 0.56
CA ALA A 56 8.25 -6.54 0.96
C ALA A 56 7.75 -7.34 -0.26
N ALA A 57 7.39 -6.68 -1.34
CA ALA A 57 6.82 -7.31 -2.54
C ALA A 57 7.84 -8.15 -3.33
N GLU A 58 9.11 -7.73 -3.38
CA GLU A 58 10.14 -8.36 -4.22
C GLU A 58 11.02 -9.38 -3.48
N GLN A 59 11.07 -9.34 -2.14
CA GLN A 59 11.94 -10.23 -1.37
C GLN A 59 11.41 -11.68 -1.39
N PRO A 60 12.21 -12.69 -1.77
CA PRO A 60 11.76 -14.09 -1.85
C PRO A 60 11.27 -14.69 -0.52
N ALA A 61 11.63 -14.09 0.62
CA ALA A 61 11.13 -14.46 1.94
C ALA A 61 9.61 -14.26 2.08
N PHE A 62 9.06 -13.26 1.39
CA PHE A 62 7.63 -12.92 1.39
C PHE A 62 6.97 -13.17 0.03
N ALA A 63 7.77 -13.38 -1.01
CA ALA A 63 7.38 -13.68 -2.38
C ALA A 63 7.91 -15.05 -2.88
N PRO A 64 7.67 -16.17 -2.17
CA PRO A 64 8.18 -17.47 -2.59
C PRO A 64 7.57 -17.87 -3.94
N GLY A 65 8.42 -18.00 -4.97
CA GLY A 65 8.01 -18.40 -6.32
C GLY A 65 8.01 -17.28 -7.37
N ALA A 66 8.20 -16.02 -6.98
CA ALA A 66 8.40 -14.91 -7.93
C ALA A 66 9.80 -14.93 -8.59
N THR A 67 10.76 -15.61 -7.98
CA THR A 67 12.11 -15.83 -8.50
C THR A 67 12.46 -17.31 -8.45
N GLY A 68 12.17 -18.07 -9.51
CA GLY A 68 12.83 -19.35 -9.75
C GLY A 68 14.32 -19.14 -10.07
N PRO A 69 15.18 -20.17 -9.99
CA PRO A 69 16.59 -20.06 -10.39
C PRO A 69 16.67 -19.69 -11.88
N SER A 70 16.90 -18.41 -12.18
CA SER A 70 17.06 -17.88 -13.53
C SER A 70 18.43 -18.30 -14.09
N THR A 71 18.54 -19.54 -14.57
CA THR A 71 19.62 -19.99 -15.46
C THR A 71 19.21 -19.95 -16.94
N ALA A 72 17.94 -19.64 -17.23
CA ALA A 72 17.51 -19.20 -18.55
C ALA A 72 17.52 -17.67 -18.61
N LEU A 73 17.73 -17.12 -19.81
CA LEU A 73 17.45 -15.71 -20.14
C LEU A 73 16.14 -15.27 -19.47
N PRO A 74 16.01 -14.02 -19.01
CA PRO A 74 14.82 -13.57 -18.29
C PRO A 74 13.59 -13.70 -19.21
N GLU A 75 12.95 -14.86 -19.18
CA GLU A 75 11.58 -15.01 -19.62
C GLU A 75 10.82 -14.10 -18.68
N LYS A 76 10.33 -12.98 -19.24
CA LYS A 76 9.48 -11.99 -18.59
C LYS A 76 8.80 -12.63 -17.38
N ALA A 77 9.18 -12.20 -16.18
CA ALA A 77 8.29 -12.32 -15.02
C ALA A 77 6.90 -11.98 -15.55
N VAL A 78 5.93 -12.87 -15.36
CA VAL A 78 4.59 -12.71 -15.96
C VAL A 78 4.08 -11.36 -15.50
N ALA A 79 4.19 -10.36 -16.38
CA ALA A 79 3.76 -9.00 -16.15
C ALA A 79 2.26 -9.09 -15.88
N GLY A 80 1.83 -8.68 -14.69
CA GLY A 80 0.45 -8.76 -14.24
C GLY A 80 0.10 -9.90 -13.27
N ALA A 81 1.05 -10.65 -12.71
CA ALA A 81 0.75 -11.47 -11.52
C ALA A 81 0.64 -10.56 -10.27
N PRO A 82 -0.41 -10.70 -9.44
CA PRO A 82 -0.60 -9.86 -8.26
C PRO A 82 0.57 -10.06 -7.28
N PRO A 83 0.97 -9.01 -6.54
CA PRO A 83 2.04 -9.13 -5.55
C PRO A 83 1.65 -10.20 -4.51
N PRO A 84 2.56 -11.11 -4.14
CA PRO A 84 2.26 -12.18 -3.19
C PRO A 84 2.02 -11.67 -1.76
N VAL A 85 2.43 -10.43 -1.47
CA VAL A 85 2.20 -9.75 -0.20
C VAL A 85 0.93 -8.91 -0.31
N GLU A 86 -0.05 -9.19 0.54
CA GLU A 86 -1.30 -8.43 0.58
C GLU A 86 -1.17 -7.09 1.30
N ASP A 87 -0.57 -7.09 2.50
CA ASP A 87 -0.30 -5.88 3.27
C ASP A 87 0.98 -5.97 4.11
N VAL A 88 1.54 -4.80 4.41
CA VAL A 88 2.64 -4.61 5.35
C VAL A 88 2.15 -3.73 6.49
N ILE A 89 2.40 -4.14 7.73
CA ILE A 89 2.03 -3.36 8.92
C ILE A 89 3.28 -3.06 9.74
N VAL A 90 3.62 -1.78 9.83
CA VAL A 90 4.69 -1.29 10.71
C VAL A 90 4.06 -0.74 11.98
N THR A 91 4.37 -1.37 13.10
CA THR A 91 3.91 -0.91 14.42
C THR A 91 4.96 -0.02 15.05
N THR A 92 4.56 1.18 15.45
CA THR A 92 5.40 2.10 16.23
C THR A 92 4.83 2.26 17.64
N ARG A 93 5.51 3.06 18.48
CA ARG A 93 4.98 3.38 19.81
C ARG A 93 3.67 4.15 19.71
N ALA A 94 3.55 5.04 18.72
CA ALA A 94 2.46 6.00 18.57
C ALA A 94 1.35 5.55 17.63
N GLY A 95 1.61 4.58 16.74
CA GLY A 95 0.63 4.23 15.71
C GLY A 95 0.99 3.00 14.90
N TYR A 96 0.17 2.75 13.88
CA TYR A 96 0.36 1.72 12.87
C TYR A 96 0.47 2.39 11.50
N HIS A 97 1.42 1.94 10.68
CA HIS A 97 1.46 2.26 9.26
C HIS A 97 1.06 1.00 8.50
N ILE A 98 0.03 1.09 7.68
CA ILE A 98 -0.48 -0.04 6.90
C ILE A 98 -0.25 0.29 5.43
N LEU A 99 0.42 -0.60 4.70
CA LEU A 99 0.63 -0.52 3.26
C LEU A 99 -0.19 -1.65 2.63
N ARG A 100 -1.38 -1.35 2.08
CA ARG A 100 -2.24 -2.35 1.44
C ARG A 100 -2.03 -2.31 -0.07
N PHE A 101 -1.49 -3.39 -0.63
CA PHE A 101 -1.29 -3.46 -2.09
C PHE A 101 -2.63 -3.49 -2.82
N VAL A 102 -2.66 -2.89 -4.00
CA VAL A 102 -3.83 -2.84 -4.89
C VAL A 102 -3.57 -3.80 -6.05
N GLU A 103 -4.39 -4.85 -6.16
CA GLU A 103 -4.27 -5.87 -7.22
C GLU A 103 -4.90 -5.40 -8.52
N THR A 104 -4.18 -4.62 -9.33
CA THR A 104 -4.76 -4.14 -10.58
C THR A 104 -4.68 -5.19 -11.71
N ALA A 105 -5.64 -5.16 -12.63
CA ALA A 105 -5.60 -6.00 -13.85
C ALA A 105 -4.57 -5.50 -14.88
N PHE A 106 -4.00 -4.32 -14.66
CA PHE A 106 -2.96 -3.69 -15.46
C PHE A 106 -1.62 -3.76 -14.70
N ASP A 107 -0.48 -3.44 -15.33
CA ASP A 107 0.81 -3.34 -14.62
C ASP A 107 0.86 -2.09 -13.71
N SER A 108 -0.08 -1.96 -12.75
CA SER A 108 -0.05 -0.88 -11.77
C SER A 108 0.47 -1.38 -10.42
N SER A 109 1.53 -0.71 -9.99
CA SER A 109 2.32 -0.93 -8.79
C SER A 109 1.88 0.00 -7.67
N VAL A 110 0.61 -0.06 -7.26
CA VAL A 110 0.06 0.90 -6.28
C VAL A 110 -0.28 0.24 -4.94
N PHE A 111 -0.12 0.99 -3.87
CA PHE A 111 -0.64 0.63 -2.55
C PHE A 111 -1.35 1.81 -1.88
N VAL A 112 -2.23 1.49 -0.92
CA VAL A 112 -2.83 2.47 -0.02
C VAL A 112 -2.03 2.49 1.29
N HIS A 113 -1.46 3.64 1.63
CA HIS A 113 -0.87 3.92 2.93
C HIS A 113 -1.94 4.46 3.89
N LEU A 114 -2.02 3.91 5.10
CA LEU A 114 -2.76 4.50 6.22
C LEU A 114 -1.84 4.65 7.42
N TRP A 115 -1.80 5.85 8.00
CA TRP A 115 -1.25 6.10 9.32
C TRP A 115 -2.39 6.17 10.35
N LEU A 116 -2.38 5.21 11.27
CA LEU A 116 -3.43 5.00 12.27
C LEU A 116 -2.87 5.24 13.67
N ASP A 117 -3.52 6.09 14.46
CA ASP A 117 -3.20 6.30 15.87
C ASP A 117 -3.39 5.00 16.67
N ARG A 118 -2.50 4.73 17.63
CA ARG A 118 -2.53 3.47 18.38
C ARG A 118 -3.58 3.44 19.49
N ALA A 119 -3.88 4.58 20.10
CA ALA A 119 -4.81 4.68 21.21
C ALA A 119 -6.25 4.74 20.72
N GLU A 120 -6.49 5.43 19.61
CA GLU A 120 -7.82 5.65 19.04
C GLU A 120 -8.15 4.67 17.90
N GLY A 121 -7.13 4.06 17.29
CA GLY A 121 -7.26 3.21 16.12
C GLY A 121 -7.82 1.82 16.39
N ASN A 122 -8.62 1.34 15.44
CA ASN A 122 -9.01 -0.07 15.36
C ASN A 122 -8.30 -0.76 14.19
N LEU A 123 -7.15 -1.38 14.46
CA LEU A 123 -6.32 -2.03 13.43
C LEU A 123 -7.08 -3.13 12.67
N ALA A 124 -7.90 -3.92 13.36
CA ALA A 124 -8.65 -5.00 12.73
C ALA A 124 -9.66 -4.45 11.70
N LEU A 125 -10.41 -3.41 12.09
CA LEU A 125 -11.33 -2.74 11.19
C LEU A 125 -10.59 -2.05 10.03
N ALA A 126 -9.47 -1.38 10.33
CA ALA A 126 -8.68 -0.69 9.33
C ALA A 126 -8.21 -1.64 8.21
N ARG A 127 -7.73 -2.85 8.55
CA ARG A 127 -7.33 -3.85 7.55
C ARG A 127 -8.48 -4.27 6.64
N ILE A 128 -9.65 -4.54 7.22
CA ILE A 128 -10.85 -4.92 6.44
C ILE A 128 -11.23 -3.79 5.47
N ARG A 129 -11.31 -2.56 5.96
CA ARG A 129 -11.69 -1.39 5.13
C ARG A 129 -10.67 -1.05 4.06
N LEU A 130 -9.38 -1.22 4.34
CA LEU A 130 -8.34 -1.03 3.32
C LEU A 130 -8.40 -2.13 2.25
N GLY A 131 -8.73 -3.37 2.61
CA GLY A 131 -9.01 -4.44 1.64
C GLY A 131 -10.17 -4.07 0.70
N GLU A 132 -11.32 -3.69 1.27
CA GLU A 132 -12.49 -3.22 0.49
C GLU A 132 -12.14 -2.01 -0.40
N THR A 133 -11.32 -1.09 0.11
CA THR A 133 -10.88 0.09 -0.64
C THR A 133 -9.97 -0.28 -1.80
N ALA A 134 -9.01 -1.18 -1.58
CA ALA A 134 -8.11 -1.66 -2.61
C ALA A 134 -8.88 -2.32 -3.77
N GLU A 135 -9.83 -3.21 -3.48
CA GLU A 135 -10.67 -3.86 -4.51
C GLU A 135 -11.45 -2.84 -5.36
N ARG A 136 -11.92 -1.73 -4.78
CA ARG A 136 -12.64 -0.69 -5.53
C ARG A 136 -11.74 0.15 -6.42
N LEU A 137 -10.46 0.31 -6.07
CA LEU A 137 -9.46 0.99 -6.91
C LEU A 137 -9.09 0.15 -8.14
N VAL A 138 -9.23 -1.17 -8.06
CA VAL A 138 -8.96 -2.12 -9.17
C VAL A 138 -10.05 -2.09 -10.23
N LEU A 139 -11.30 -1.90 -9.81
CA LEU A 139 -12.45 -1.85 -10.71
C LEU A 139 -12.54 -0.54 -11.50
N ALA A 140 -11.41 0.18 -11.69
CA ALA A 140 -11.31 1.47 -12.37
C ALA A 140 -10.69 1.41 -13.77
#